data_AF-A0A7R9TQJ1-F1
#
_entry.id   AF-A0A7R9TQJ1-F1
#
_cell.length_a   1.000
_cell.length_b   1.000
_cell.length_c   1.000
_cell.angle_alpha   90.00
_cell.angle_beta   90.00
_cell.angle_gamma   90.00
#
_symmetry.space_group_name_H-M   'P 1'
#
loop_
_entity.id
_entity.type
_entity.pdbx_description
1 polymer ?
#
loop_
_entity_poly.entity_id
_entity_poly.type
_entity_poly.pdbx_seq_one_letter_code
_entity_poly.pdbx_strand_id
1 'polypeptide(L)'
;RVVVVEGRDRPGGRAWTTKLSGTDPKTGEVKTAVGEMGGSILTGSSGNPLCVVARQLDVPFHDIRGTCPLYAEGGGARADAATDEKIEREYNEALAECTRKRLAFGSSDDEGIYRTRTAADLISLGGAIEEFRREQKPTPTREESDLFDWHLANLEFANAARLDVLSMGQWDQDDPYDFEGNHVFLRGGNGRIVSALARDVPVFYNHDVCSVSYPGEGGADDGEGVVVRCANGRSFRADVALV
;
A
#
# COMPACT_ATOMS: atom_id res chain seq x y z
N ARG A 1 20.79 19.82 -13.94
CA ARG A 1 20.16 20.57 -12.82
C ARG A 1 18.77 20.00 -12.62
N VAL A 2 18.31 19.83 -11.39
CA VAL A 2 16.98 19.26 -11.09
C VAL A 2 16.17 20.26 -10.27
N VAL A 3 14.88 20.36 -10.59
CA VAL A 3 13.86 21.03 -9.78
C VAL A 3 12.65 20.10 -9.67
N VAL A 4 11.90 20.20 -8.58
CA VAL A 4 10.68 19.42 -8.36
C VAL A 4 9.50 20.38 -8.33
N VAL A 5 8.42 20.03 -9.03
CA VAL A 5 7.17 20.81 -9.06
C VAL A 5 6.11 19.99 -8.32
N GLU A 6 5.63 20.49 -7.18
CA GLU A 6 4.71 19.79 -6.28
C GLU A 6 3.40 20.58 -6.17
N GLY A 7 2.27 19.89 -6.39
CA GLY A 7 0.95 20.49 -6.36
C GLY A 7 0.53 20.92 -4.95
N ARG A 8 0.90 20.14 -3.94
CA ARG A 8 0.58 20.42 -2.53
C ARG A 8 1.50 21.47 -1.93
N ASP A 9 1.12 21.94 -0.76
CA ASP A 9 1.91 22.84 0.09
C ASP A 9 3.00 22.12 0.90
N ARG A 10 3.18 20.81 0.68
CA ARG A 10 4.11 19.95 1.41
C ARG A 10 4.69 18.84 0.51
N PRO A 11 5.89 18.31 0.83
CA PRO A 11 6.42 17.13 0.16
C PRO A 11 5.75 15.83 0.66
N GLY A 12 6.08 14.73 0.01
CA GLY A 12 5.81 13.35 0.48
C GLY A 12 4.54 12.70 -0.07
N GLY A 13 3.65 13.45 -0.72
CA GLY A 13 2.44 12.88 -1.33
C GLY A 13 1.62 12.05 -0.33
N ARG A 14 1.60 10.73 -0.54
CA ARG A 14 0.89 9.73 0.31
C ARG A 14 1.63 9.32 1.58
N ALA A 15 2.89 9.73 1.79
CA ALA A 15 3.55 9.64 3.08
C ALA A 15 3.29 10.96 3.85
N TRP A 16 2.53 10.89 4.95
CA TRP A 16 2.13 12.08 5.68
C TRP A 16 2.01 11.82 7.18
N THR A 17 3.04 12.24 7.90
CA THR A 17 3.05 12.21 9.36
C THR A 17 2.38 13.45 9.93
N THR A 18 1.49 13.26 10.89
CA THR A 18 0.88 14.32 11.69
C THR A 18 1.25 14.17 13.17
N LYS A 19 1.34 15.28 13.89
CA LYS A 19 1.47 15.29 15.34
C LYS A 19 0.08 15.21 15.96
N LEU A 20 -0.12 14.24 16.83
CA LEU A 20 -1.34 14.07 17.61
C LEU A 20 -1.08 14.59 19.04
N SER A 21 -2.10 15.19 19.65
CA SER A 21 -2.07 15.55 21.06
C SER A 21 -3.42 15.29 21.70
N GLY A 22 -3.40 14.73 22.90
CA GLY A 22 -4.61 14.48 23.70
C GLY A 22 -4.34 14.77 25.17
N THR A 23 -5.36 15.19 25.89
CA THR A 23 -5.28 15.32 27.35
C THR A 23 -5.93 14.10 27.97
N ASP A 24 -5.19 13.42 28.85
CA ASP A 24 -5.72 12.30 29.61
C ASP A 24 -6.86 12.80 30.52
N PRO A 25 -8.11 12.32 30.36
CA PRO A 25 -9.24 12.85 31.12
C PRO A 25 -9.19 12.50 32.61
N LYS A 26 -8.35 11.53 33.01
CA LYS A 26 -8.19 11.13 34.42
C LYS A 26 -7.06 11.87 35.10
N THR A 27 -5.93 12.06 34.42
CA THR A 27 -4.73 12.66 35.02
C THR A 27 -4.53 14.13 34.65
N GLY A 28 -5.22 14.63 33.62
CA GLY A 28 -5.01 15.97 33.06
C GLY A 28 -3.70 16.13 32.29
N GLU A 29 -2.93 15.06 32.11
CA GLU A 29 -1.64 15.09 31.43
C GLU A 29 -1.82 15.26 29.91
N VAL A 30 -1.09 16.20 29.31
CA VAL A 30 -1.04 16.33 27.86
C VAL A 30 -0.04 15.32 27.29
N LYS A 31 -0.55 14.40 26.49
CA LYS A 31 0.24 13.41 25.77
C LYS A 31 0.33 13.78 24.29
N THR A 32 1.48 13.51 23.69
CA THR A 32 1.69 13.70 22.25
C THR A 32 2.11 12.40 21.59
N ALA A 33 1.62 12.18 20.38
CA ALA A 33 2.00 11.06 19.54
C ALA A 33 2.24 11.53 18.10
N VAL A 34 2.67 10.62 17.24
CA VAL A 34 2.66 10.81 15.79
C VAL A 34 1.69 9.82 15.18
N GLY A 35 0.94 10.25 14.18
CA GLY A 35 0.09 9.40 13.36
C GLY A 35 0.50 9.51 11.91
N GLU A 36 0.44 8.40 11.18
CA GLU A 36 0.54 8.41 9.73
C GLU A 36 -0.86 8.51 9.11
N MET A 37 -1.05 9.49 8.24
CA MET A 37 -2.30 9.70 7.50
C MET A 37 -2.29 9.01 6.12
N GLY A 38 -1.27 8.18 5.87
CA GLY A 38 -1.08 7.43 4.63
C GLY A 38 -0.11 6.27 4.83
N GLY A 39 0.83 6.06 3.90
CA GLY A 39 1.76 4.93 3.98
C GLY A 39 2.59 4.93 5.26
N SER A 40 2.44 3.88 6.08
CA SER A 40 2.92 3.85 7.48
C SER A 40 3.89 2.71 7.79
N ILE A 41 3.62 1.52 7.26
CA ILE A 41 4.43 0.31 7.48
C ILE A 41 5.55 0.24 6.45
N LEU A 42 6.76 -0.12 6.89
CA LEU A 42 7.82 -0.56 5.98
C LEU A 42 7.82 -2.08 5.96
N THR A 43 7.52 -2.66 4.79
CA THR A 43 7.42 -4.10 4.59
C THR A 43 8.79 -4.70 4.34
N GLY A 44 9.28 -5.51 5.30
CA GLY A 44 10.57 -6.19 5.21
C GLY A 44 11.71 -5.23 5.53
N SER A 45 12.46 -5.50 6.60
CA SER A 45 13.54 -4.62 7.07
C SER A 45 14.91 -5.00 6.52
N SER A 46 15.03 -6.17 5.90
CA SER A 46 16.24 -6.67 5.26
C SER A 46 16.26 -6.22 3.80
N GLY A 47 17.33 -5.57 3.36
CA GLY A 47 17.46 -5.06 1.98
C GLY A 47 16.57 -3.88 1.62
N ASN A 48 15.56 -3.54 2.43
CA ASN A 48 14.65 -2.43 2.14
C ASN A 48 15.37 -1.07 2.20
N PRO A 49 15.37 -0.29 1.10
CA PRO A 49 16.12 0.96 1.01
C PRO A 49 15.62 2.03 1.99
N LEU A 50 14.35 2.02 2.37
CA LEU A 50 13.80 2.96 3.36
C LEU A 50 14.34 2.67 4.76
N CYS A 51 14.56 1.39 5.09
CA CYS A 51 15.23 1.01 6.34
C CYS A 51 16.72 1.39 6.33
N VAL A 52 17.38 1.39 5.17
CA VAL A 52 18.77 1.89 5.02
C VAL A 52 18.82 3.39 5.28
N VAL A 53 17.94 4.17 4.65
CA VAL A 53 17.86 5.62 4.87
C VAL A 53 17.53 5.94 6.34
N ALA A 54 16.62 5.19 6.97
CA ALA A 54 16.32 5.35 8.39
C ALA A 54 17.57 5.17 9.28
N ARG A 55 18.40 4.16 9.01
CA ARG A 55 19.68 3.93 9.72
C ARG A 55 20.67 5.08 9.49
N GLN A 56 20.80 5.58 8.26
CA GLN A 56 21.67 6.73 7.94
C GLN A 56 21.25 8.01 8.69
N LEU A 57 19.95 8.15 8.97
CA LEU A 57 19.38 9.28 9.69
C LEU A 57 19.31 9.07 11.21
N ASP A 58 19.83 7.94 11.72
CA ASP A 58 19.72 7.53 13.11
C ASP A 58 18.26 7.54 13.62
N VAL A 59 17.34 7.03 12.78
CA VAL A 59 15.92 6.89 13.09
C VAL A 59 15.63 5.44 13.48
N PRO A 60 15.28 5.17 14.75
CA PRO A 60 14.86 3.84 15.16
C PRO A 60 13.56 3.42 14.48
N PHE A 61 13.40 2.13 14.26
CA PHE A 61 12.14 1.51 13.89
C PHE A 61 11.81 0.35 14.84
N HIS A 62 10.54 -0.01 14.90
CA HIS A 62 10.00 -1.01 15.80
C HIS A 62 9.27 -2.09 15.02
N ASP A 63 9.55 -3.35 15.35
CA ASP A 63 8.92 -4.50 14.72
C ASP A 63 7.42 -4.55 15.02
N ILE A 64 6.64 -4.88 13.98
CA ILE A 64 5.24 -5.24 14.14
C ILE A 64 5.20 -6.64 14.75
N ARG A 65 4.54 -6.76 15.90
CA ARG A 65 4.39 -8.04 16.61
C ARG A 65 3.35 -8.89 15.89
N GLY A 66 3.58 -10.20 15.80
CA GLY A 66 2.64 -11.13 15.15
C GLY A 66 1.32 -11.34 15.89
N THR A 67 1.23 -11.00 17.19
CA THR A 67 -0.02 -11.17 17.94
C THR A 67 -1.05 -10.09 17.58
N CYS A 68 -2.13 -10.49 16.92
CA CYS A 68 -3.27 -9.64 16.57
C CYS A 68 -4.59 -10.28 17.07
N PRO A 69 -5.03 -10.02 18.31
CA PRO A 69 -6.27 -10.60 18.81
C PRO A 69 -7.49 -9.98 18.11
N LEU A 70 -8.41 -10.84 17.64
CA LEU A 70 -9.67 -10.42 17.05
C LEU A 70 -10.77 -10.28 18.11
N TYR A 71 -11.67 -9.33 17.90
CA TYR A 71 -12.74 -8.99 18.84
C TYR A 71 -14.09 -8.92 18.12
N ALA A 72 -15.09 -9.58 18.70
CA ALA A 72 -16.44 -9.63 18.17
C ALA A 72 -17.20 -8.31 18.37
N GLU A 73 -18.16 -8.05 17.46
CA GLU A 73 -19.09 -6.93 17.56
C GLU A 73 -19.98 -7.03 18.82
N GLY A 74 -20.54 -5.91 19.29
CA GLY A 74 -21.58 -5.93 20.32
C GLY A 74 -21.09 -6.11 21.75
N GLY A 75 -19.79 -5.94 22.00
CA GLY A 75 -19.23 -5.98 23.35
C GLY A 75 -17.72 -6.08 23.42
N GLY A 76 -17.04 -6.34 22.30
CA GLY A 76 -15.58 -6.44 22.26
C GLY A 76 -15.06 -7.67 23.00
N ALA A 77 -15.84 -8.76 23.02
CA ALA A 77 -15.36 -10.04 23.50
C ALA A 77 -14.26 -10.54 22.54
N ARG A 78 -13.16 -11.04 23.10
CA ARG A 78 -12.09 -11.62 22.29
C ARG A 78 -12.59 -12.92 21.66
N ALA A 79 -12.28 -13.12 20.38
CA ALA A 79 -12.55 -14.38 19.69
C ALA A 79 -11.85 -15.56 20.38
N ASP A 80 -12.49 -16.73 20.35
CA ASP A 80 -11.86 -17.95 20.85
C ASP A 80 -10.63 -18.29 20.01
N ALA A 81 -9.52 -18.63 20.67
CA ALA A 81 -8.24 -18.83 20.00
C ALA A 81 -8.25 -20.06 19.07
N ALA A 82 -9.00 -21.11 19.39
CA ALA A 82 -9.08 -22.29 18.54
C ALA A 82 -9.96 -22.02 17.31
N THR A 83 -11.02 -21.23 17.46
CA THR A 83 -11.84 -20.76 16.34
C THR A 83 -11.06 -19.82 15.42
N ASP A 84 -10.34 -18.85 15.98
CA ASP A 84 -9.47 -17.91 15.24
C ASP A 84 -8.45 -18.67 14.38
N GLU A 85 -7.69 -19.58 14.99
CA GLU A 85 -6.69 -20.41 14.29
C GLU A 85 -7.33 -21.33 13.23
N LYS A 86 -8.54 -21.85 13.51
CA LYS A 86 -9.27 -22.65 12.53
C LYS A 86 -9.62 -21.83 11.29
N ILE A 87 -10.16 -20.63 11.48
CA ILE A 87 -10.60 -19.79 10.37
C ILE A 87 -9.44 -19.23 9.57
N GLU A 88 -8.33 -18.89 10.22
CA GLU A 88 -7.09 -18.53 9.52
C GLU A 88 -6.62 -19.66 8.59
N ARG A 89 -6.67 -20.92 9.04
CA ARG A 89 -6.33 -22.07 8.17
C ARG A 89 -7.28 -22.24 7.00
N GLU A 90 -8.59 -22.11 7.23
CA GLU A 90 -9.60 -22.23 6.16
C GLU A 90 -9.46 -21.12 5.11
N TYR A 91 -9.16 -19.90 5.55
CA TYR A 91 -8.85 -18.77 4.67
C TYR A 91 -7.62 -19.04 3.81
N ASN A 92 -6.52 -19.52 4.41
CA ASN A 92 -5.31 -19.85 3.67
C ASN A 92 -5.51 -21.02 2.68
N GLU A 93 -6.34 -22.01 3.02
CA GLU A 93 -6.70 -23.07 2.07
C GLU A 93 -7.50 -22.53 0.88
N ALA A 94 -8.39 -21.55 1.09
CA ALA A 94 -9.10 -20.89 0.00
C ALA A 94 -8.15 -20.18 -0.99
N LEU A 95 -7.11 -19.50 -0.47
CA LEU A 95 -6.07 -18.89 -1.30
C LEU A 95 -5.22 -19.93 -2.03
N ALA A 96 -4.91 -21.06 -1.37
CA ALA A 96 -4.20 -22.17 -2.00
C ALA A 96 -5.01 -22.79 -3.15
N GLU A 97 -6.33 -22.95 -2.99
CA GLU A 97 -7.24 -23.35 -4.07
C GLU A 97 -7.23 -22.34 -5.23
N CYS A 98 -7.30 -21.04 -4.94
CA CYS A 98 -7.20 -20.00 -5.97
C CYS A 98 -5.89 -20.12 -6.76
N THR A 99 -4.78 -20.39 -6.08
CA THR A 99 -3.48 -20.65 -6.73
C THR A 99 -3.52 -21.90 -7.59
N ARG A 100 -4.09 -23.01 -7.11
CA ARG A 100 -4.26 -24.24 -7.89
C ARG A 100 -5.10 -24.00 -9.15
N LYS A 101 -6.23 -23.30 -9.03
CA LYS A 101 -7.09 -22.90 -10.16
C LYS A 101 -6.34 -22.02 -11.16
N ARG A 102 -5.61 -21.01 -10.67
CA ARG A 102 -4.75 -20.15 -11.49
C ARG A 102 -3.76 -20.96 -12.34
N LEU A 103 -3.08 -21.93 -11.74
CA LEU A 103 -2.13 -22.80 -12.45
C LEU A 103 -2.84 -23.70 -13.48
N ALA A 104 -4.05 -24.16 -13.19
CA ALA A 104 -4.85 -24.98 -14.11
C ALA A 104 -5.31 -24.23 -15.38
N PHE A 105 -5.47 -22.90 -15.32
CA PHE A 105 -5.74 -22.07 -16.50
C PHE A 105 -4.51 -21.89 -17.43
N GLY A 106 -3.37 -22.50 -17.05
CA GLY A 106 -2.09 -22.40 -17.74
C GLY A 106 -1.22 -21.33 -17.10
N SER A 107 -0.01 -21.72 -16.68
CA SER A 107 1.10 -20.78 -16.66
C SER A 107 1.42 -20.48 -18.12
N SER A 108 1.41 -19.21 -18.52
CA SER A 108 2.29 -18.84 -19.62
C SER A 108 3.70 -19.14 -19.12
N ASP A 109 4.38 -20.14 -19.68
CA ASP A 109 5.83 -20.38 -19.50
C ASP A 109 6.69 -19.23 -20.09
N ASP A 110 6.09 -18.05 -20.20
CA ASP A 110 6.66 -16.84 -20.73
C ASP A 110 7.27 -16.09 -19.54
N GLU A 111 8.51 -16.45 -19.21
CA GLU A 111 9.40 -15.70 -18.31
C GLU A 111 9.83 -14.34 -18.93
N GLY A 112 9.16 -13.88 -19.98
CA GLY A 112 9.33 -12.58 -20.59
C GLY A 112 8.70 -11.45 -19.76
N ILE A 113 9.15 -10.22 -20.00
CA ILE A 113 8.67 -8.99 -19.32
C ILE A 113 7.18 -8.71 -19.55
N TYR A 114 6.53 -9.41 -20.49
CA TYR A 114 5.11 -9.30 -20.82
C TYR A 114 4.43 -10.67 -20.73
N ARG A 115 3.92 -11.02 -19.54
CA ARG A 115 3.08 -12.20 -19.37
C ARG A 115 1.81 -12.07 -20.20
N THR A 116 1.47 -13.10 -20.99
CA THR A 116 0.21 -13.13 -21.73
C THR A 116 -0.96 -13.33 -20.77
N ARG A 117 -2.02 -12.52 -20.92
CA ARG A 117 -3.24 -12.62 -20.11
C ARG A 117 -3.85 -14.02 -20.21
N THR A 118 -4.17 -14.62 -19.06
CA THR A 118 -4.81 -15.92 -18.93
C THR A 118 -6.30 -15.77 -18.57
N ALA A 119 -7.07 -16.86 -18.66
CA ALA A 119 -8.46 -16.87 -18.22
C ALA A 119 -8.60 -16.59 -16.71
N ALA A 120 -7.57 -16.91 -15.90
CA ALA A 120 -7.55 -16.57 -14.47
C ALA A 120 -7.60 -15.06 -14.22
N ASP A 121 -7.07 -14.25 -15.16
CA ASP A 121 -7.05 -12.78 -15.05
C ASP A 121 -8.41 -12.12 -15.37
N LEU A 122 -9.40 -12.93 -15.73
CA LEU A 122 -10.79 -12.50 -15.96
C LEU A 122 -11.71 -12.89 -14.79
N ILE A 123 -11.21 -13.69 -13.86
CA ILE A 123 -11.93 -14.14 -12.67
C ILE A 123 -11.51 -13.25 -11.51
N SER A 124 -12.47 -12.75 -10.75
CA SER A 124 -12.17 -12.01 -9.53
C SER A 124 -11.75 -12.96 -8.41
N LEU A 125 -10.76 -12.55 -7.61
CA LEU A 125 -10.28 -13.33 -6.47
C LEU A 125 -11.41 -13.61 -5.49
N GLY A 126 -12.26 -12.61 -5.21
CA GLY A 126 -13.42 -12.77 -4.34
C GLY A 126 -14.43 -13.79 -4.86
N GLY A 127 -14.67 -13.82 -6.19
CA GLY A 127 -15.54 -14.81 -6.80
C GLY A 127 -15.00 -16.24 -6.66
N ALA A 128 -13.69 -16.42 -6.80
CA ALA A 128 -13.04 -17.71 -6.64
C ALA A 128 -13.04 -18.20 -5.18
N ILE A 129 -12.81 -17.30 -4.22
CA ILE A 129 -12.87 -17.62 -2.79
C ILE A 129 -14.31 -17.98 -2.38
N GLU A 130 -15.32 -17.24 -2.84
CA GLU A 130 -16.71 -17.52 -2.51
C GLU A 130 -17.19 -18.87 -3.07
N GLU A 131 -16.72 -19.25 -4.27
CA GLU A 131 -16.95 -20.58 -4.83
C GLU A 131 -16.42 -21.67 -3.89
N PHE A 132 -15.19 -21.52 -3.38
CA PHE A 132 -14.59 -22.44 -2.42
C PHE A 132 -15.41 -22.49 -1.10
N ARG A 133 -15.81 -21.35 -0.56
CA ARG A 133 -16.64 -21.29 0.67
C ARG A 133 -17.96 -22.03 0.51
N ARG A 134 -18.62 -21.92 -0.65
CA ARG A 134 -19.92 -22.55 -0.90
C ARG A 134 -19.85 -24.09 -0.91
N GLU A 135 -18.69 -24.64 -1.22
CA GLU A 135 -18.47 -26.10 -1.28
C GLU A 135 -18.15 -26.72 0.09
N GLN A 136 -17.72 -25.90 1.06
CA GLN A 136 -17.40 -26.32 2.43
C GLN A 136 -18.64 -26.81 3.19
N LYS A 137 -18.48 -27.92 3.92
CA LYS A 137 -19.50 -28.47 4.83
C LYS A 137 -18.85 -28.90 6.16
N PRO A 138 -19.52 -28.69 7.31
CA PRO A 138 -20.85 -28.09 7.48
C PRO A 138 -20.86 -26.57 7.23
N THR A 139 -22.05 -25.98 7.14
CA THR A 139 -22.20 -24.52 7.04
C THR A 139 -21.56 -23.85 8.26
N PRO A 140 -20.73 -22.81 8.07
CA PRO A 140 -20.09 -22.11 9.18
C PRO A 140 -21.11 -21.42 10.07
N THR A 141 -20.77 -21.30 11.34
CA THR A 141 -21.49 -20.45 12.30
C THR A 141 -21.33 -18.98 11.93
N ARG A 142 -22.11 -18.11 12.59
CA ARG A 142 -22.02 -16.66 12.39
C ARG A 142 -20.64 -16.13 12.79
N GLU A 143 -20.12 -16.58 13.94
CA GLU A 143 -18.80 -16.19 14.43
C GLU A 143 -17.69 -16.58 13.45
N GLU A 144 -17.72 -17.82 12.96
CA GLU A 144 -16.77 -18.29 11.94
C GLU A 144 -16.85 -17.49 10.63
N SER A 145 -18.06 -17.12 10.20
CA SER A 145 -18.26 -16.30 9.00
C SER A 145 -17.70 -14.89 9.19
N ASP A 146 -17.97 -14.24 10.33
CA ASP A 146 -17.49 -12.90 10.63
C ASP A 146 -15.95 -12.86 10.73
N LEU A 147 -15.32 -13.89 11.31
CA LEU A 147 -13.86 -14.03 11.35
C LEU A 147 -13.26 -14.23 9.95
N PHE A 148 -13.90 -15.04 9.10
CA PHE A 148 -13.44 -15.24 7.73
C PHE A 148 -13.54 -13.94 6.93
N ASP A 149 -14.65 -13.22 7.09
CA ASP A 149 -14.87 -11.92 6.44
C ASP A 149 -13.86 -10.86 6.94
N TRP A 150 -13.37 -10.96 8.18
CA TRP A 150 -12.25 -10.14 8.65
C TRP A 150 -10.96 -10.40 7.86
N HIS A 151 -10.62 -11.66 7.57
CA HIS A 151 -9.46 -11.97 6.72
C HIS A 151 -9.62 -11.46 5.29
N LEU A 152 -10.84 -11.53 4.73
CA LEU A 152 -11.15 -10.93 3.43
C LEU A 152 -10.95 -9.41 3.46
N ALA A 153 -11.44 -8.73 4.50
CA ALA A 153 -11.23 -7.30 4.68
C ALA A 153 -9.74 -6.95 4.86
N ASN A 154 -8.97 -7.79 5.54
CA ASN A 154 -7.52 -7.63 5.66
C ASN A 154 -6.80 -7.78 4.31
N LEU A 155 -7.28 -8.68 3.44
CA LEU A 155 -6.78 -8.84 2.08
C LEU A 155 -7.13 -7.64 1.18
N GLU A 156 -8.34 -7.10 1.31
CA GLU A 156 -8.74 -5.85 0.65
C GLU A 156 -7.92 -4.65 1.14
N PHE A 157 -7.61 -4.61 2.43
CA PHE A 157 -6.70 -3.62 3.01
C PHE A 157 -5.30 -3.71 2.39
N ALA A 158 -4.73 -4.92 2.29
CA ALA A 158 -3.40 -5.13 1.71
C ALA A 158 -3.33 -4.68 0.23
N ASN A 159 -4.40 -4.92 -0.53
CA ASN A 159 -4.47 -4.62 -1.96
C ASN A 159 -5.05 -3.23 -2.29
N ALA A 160 -5.60 -2.53 -1.28
CA ALA A 160 -6.36 -1.28 -1.44
C ALA A 160 -7.47 -1.38 -2.52
N ALA A 161 -8.08 -2.56 -2.67
CA ALA A 161 -9.08 -2.86 -3.68
C ALA A 161 -10.07 -3.91 -3.16
N ARG A 162 -11.30 -3.88 -3.68
CA ARG A 162 -12.32 -4.89 -3.35
C ARG A 162 -11.98 -6.22 -4.02
N LEU A 163 -12.27 -7.33 -3.37
CA LEU A 163 -11.97 -8.67 -3.92
C LEU A 163 -12.76 -8.99 -5.18
N ASP A 164 -13.91 -8.33 -5.42
CA ASP A 164 -14.74 -8.51 -6.62
C ASP A 164 -14.14 -7.89 -7.89
N VAL A 165 -13.14 -7.01 -7.75
CA VAL A 165 -12.40 -6.40 -8.88
C VAL A 165 -10.92 -6.81 -8.93
N LEU A 166 -10.43 -7.50 -7.90
CA LEU A 166 -9.05 -7.97 -7.81
C LEU A 166 -8.87 -9.23 -8.67
N SER A 167 -7.85 -9.27 -9.51
CA SER A 167 -7.58 -10.40 -10.41
C SER A 167 -7.13 -11.64 -9.64
N MET A 168 -7.83 -12.77 -9.76
CA MET A 168 -7.36 -14.05 -9.20
C MET A 168 -5.99 -14.46 -9.77
N GLY A 169 -5.70 -14.08 -11.02
CA GLY A 169 -4.47 -14.46 -11.69
C GLY A 169 -3.22 -13.65 -11.28
N GLN A 170 -3.41 -12.41 -10.80
CA GLN A 170 -2.32 -11.44 -10.60
C GLN A 170 -2.32 -10.72 -9.25
N TRP A 171 -3.23 -11.02 -8.32
CA TRP A 171 -3.32 -10.27 -7.05
C TRP A 171 -2.01 -10.24 -6.24
N ASP A 172 -1.16 -11.24 -6.42
CA ASP A 172 0.12 -11.52 -5.76
C ASP A 172 1.31 -11.53 -6.75
N GLN A 173 1.22 -10.78 -7.87
CA GLN A 173 2.22 -10.89 -8.95
C GLN A 173 3.64 -10.46 -8.53
N ASP A 174 3.75 -9.66 -7.47
CA ASP A 174 4.97 -9.07 -6.97
C ASP A 174 5.56 -9.79 -5.74
N ASP A 175 4.87 -10.78 -5.17
CA ASP A 175 5.33 -11.60 -4.04
C ASP A 175 6.78 -12.15 -4.22
N PRO A 176 7.23 -12.59 -5.42
CA PRO A 176 8.61 -13.07 -5.59
C PRO A 176 9.69 -12.00 -5.36
N TYR A 177 9.31 -10.72 -5.31
CA TYR A 177 10.21 -9.57 -5.16
C TYR A 177 10.11 -8.91 -3.78
N ASP A 178 9.37 -9.52 -2.85
CA ASP A 178 9.22 -9.00 -1.50
C ASP A 178 10.55 -8.88 -0.74
N PHE A 179 10.60 -7.89 0.16
CA PHE A 179 11.73 -7.74 1.07
C PHE A 179 11.61 -8.68 2.26
N GLU A 180 12.71 -9.34 2.60
CA GLU A 180 12.81 -10.18 3.79
C GLU A 180 12.84 -9.37 5.11
N GLY A 181 12.69 -10.07 6.23
CA GLY A 181 12.78 -9.52 7.59
C GLY A 181 11.47 -8.96 8.11
N ASN A 182 11.50 -8.42 9.33
CA ASN A 182 10.28 -7.94 10.00
C ASN A 182 9.69 -6.72 9.30
N HIS A 183 8.36 -6.63 9.25
CA HIS A 183 7.68 -5.37 8.96
C HIS A 183 7.83 -4.42 10.15
N VAL A 184 8.06 -3.13 9.89
CA VAL A 184 8.42 -2.17 10.94
C VAL A 184 7.70 -0.84 10.82
N PHE A 185 7.55 -0.15 11.96
CA PHE A 185 7.14 1.25 12.04
C PHE A 185 8.33 2.14 12.36
N LEU A 186 8.44 3.28 11.67
CA LEU A 186 9.46 4.28 11.97
C LEU A 186 9.07 5.16 13.17
N ARG A 187 9.99 5.30 14.12
CA ARG A 187 9.79 6.19 15.26
C ARG A 187 9.76 7.64 14.80
N GLY A 188 8.63 8.31 15.05
CA GLY A 188 8.41 9.68 14.61
C GLY A 188 7.85 9.81 13.20
N GLY A 189 7.52 8.69 12.55
CA GLY A 189 6.83 8.65 11.26
C GLY A 189 7.73 8.73 10.03
N ASN A 190 7.16 8.34 8.88
CA ASN A 190 7.80 8.28 7.57
C ASN A 190 8.12 9.67 7.01
N GLY A 191 7.47 10.72 7.51
CA GLY A 191 7.75 12.12 7.20
C GLY A 191 9.18 12.54 7.51
N ARG A 192 9.89 11.83 8.40
CA ARG A 192 11.33 12.05 8.65
C ARG A 192 12.18 11.67 7.45
N ILE A 193 11.86 10.57 6.77
CA ILE A 193 12.53 10.16 5.52
C ILE A 193 12.23 11.17 4.43
N VAL A 194 10.95 11.53 4.25
CA VAL A 194 10.53 12.54 3.25
C VAL A 194 11.30 13.85 3.42
N SER A 195 11.37 14.34 4.66
CA SER A 195 12.05 15.60 4.99
C SER A 195 13.56 15.52 4.74
N ALA A 196 14.18 14.36 4.96
CA ALA A 196 15.60 14.15 4.67
C ALA A 196 15.89 14.08 3.17
N LEU A 197 15.05 13.40 2.38
CA LEU A 197 15.20 13.30 0.92
C LEU A 197 14.90 14.62 0.22
N ALA A 198 13.97 15.42 0.76
CA ALA A 198 13.66 16.75 0.23
C ALA A 198 14.69 17.82 0.63
N ARG A 199 15.61 17.51 1.56
CA ARG A 199 16.62 18.45 2.02
C ARG A 199 17.51 18.86 0.85
N ASP A 200 17.69 20.16 0.67
CA ASP A 200 18.52 20.76 -0.38
C ASP A 200 18.06 20.47 -1.83
N VAL A 201 16.84 19.96 -2.01
CA VAL A 201 16.19 19.83 -3.32
C VAL A 201 15.36 21.09 -3.59
N PRO A 202 15.51 21.76 -4.76
CA PRO A 202 14.65 22.89 -5.13
C PRO A 202 13.23 22.42 -5.45
N VAL A 203 12.36 22.39 -4.43
CA VAL A 203 10.94 22.02 -4.57
C VAL A 203 10.06 23.27 -4.63
N PHE A 204 9.23 23.36 -5.68
CA PHE A 204 8.25 24.41 -5.87
C PHE A 204 6.85 23.89 -5.50
N TYR A 205 6.42 24.20 -4.28
CA TYR A 205 5.10 23.82 -3.72
C TYR A 205 3.96 24.71 -4.22
N ASN A 206 2.72 24.23 -4.17
CA ASN A 206 1.53 24.92 -4.68
C ASN A 206 1.59 25.19 -6.20
N HIS A 207 2.15 24.25 -6.95
CA HIS A 207 2.27 24.30 -8.41
C HIS A 207 1.60 23.07 -9.03
N ASP A 208 0.27 23.05 -9.04
CA ASP A 208 -0.48 21.98 -9.72
C ASP A 208 -0.18 22.01 -11.22
N VAL A 209 0.55 21.02 -11.70
CA VAL A 209 0.87 20.87 -13.13
C VAL A 209 -0.41 20.51 -13.88
N CYS A 210 -0.74 21.30 -14.90
CA CYS A 210 -1.93 21.09 -15.73
C CYS A 210 -1.61 20.67 -17.17
N SER A 211 -0.38 20.91 -17.65
CA SER A 211 0.06 20.40 -18.96
C SER A 211 1.57 20.23 -19.03
N VAL A 212 2.01 19.22 -19.78
CA VAL A 212 3.40 19.01 -20.20
C VAL A 212 3.41 19.03 -21.73
N SER A 213 4.18 19.93 -22.32
CA SER A 213 4.28 20.10 -23.78
C SER A 213 5.69 19.78 -24.26
N TYR A 214 5.79 18.94 -25.28
CA TYR A 214 7.06 18.53 -25.87
C TYR A 214 7.37 19.32 -27.15
N PRO A 215 8.66 19.47 -27.53
CA PRO A 215 9.02 20.10 -28.78
C PRO A 215 8.33 19.44 -29.98
N GLY A 216 7.78 20.25 -30.90
CA GLY A 216 7.18 19.77 -32.14
C GLY A 216 5.71 19.35 -32.07
N GLU A 217 5.06 19.37 -30.91
CA GLU A 217 3.64 19.04 -30.76
C GLU A 217 2.67 20.21 -31.05
N GLY A 218 3.18 21.34 -31.56
CA GLY A 218 2.39 22.40 -32.21
C GLY A 218 1.74 23.42 -31.28
N GLY A 219 2.35 24.61 -31.16
CA GLY A 219 1.71 25.79 -30.56
C GLY A 219 2.68 26.90 -30.14
N ALA A 220 3.09 27.73 -31.10
CA ALA A 220 3.58 29.12 -30.95
C ALA A 220 4.50 29.44 -29.76
N ASP A 221 5.48 28.59 -29.46
CA ASP A 221 6.77 28.97 -28.87
C ASP A 221 7.69 27.75 -28.98
N ASP A 222 8.16 27.47 -30.21
CA ASP A 222 9.00 26.30 -30.56
C ASP A 222 10.44 26.48 -30.03
N GLY A 223 10.55 26.70 -28.73
CA GLY A 223 11.82 26.65 -28.04
C GLY A 223 12.28 25.21 -27.83
N GLU A 224 13.61 24.99 -27.76
CA GLU A 224 14.21 23.73 -27.30
C GLU A 224 13.73 23.33 -25.88
N GLY A 225 13.28 22.09 -25.70
CA GLY A 225 12.97 21.49 -24.39
C GLY A 225 11.48 21.36 -24.04
N VAL A 226 11.20 20.65 -22.95
CA VAL A 226 9.86 20.40 -22.41
C VAL A 226 9.37 21.61 -21.62
N VAL A 227 8.10 21.98 -21.81
CA VAL A 227 7.43 23.06 -21.07
C VAL A 227 6.37 22.48 -20.13
N VAL A 228 6.54 22.70 -18.83
CA VAL A 228 5.60 22.28 -17.78
C VAL A 228 4.81 23.50 -17.33
N ARG A 229 3.48 23.50 -17.52
CA ARG A 229 2.60 24.62 -17.13
C ARG A 229 1.80 24.25 -15.89
N CYS A 230 1.65 25.23 -14.99
CA CYS A 230 0.94 25.08 -13.72
C CYS A 230 -0.35 25.89 -13.72
N ALA A 231 -1.35 25.44 -12.96
CA ALA A 231 -2.65 26.12 -12.83
C ALA A 231 -2.54 27.55 -12.26
N ASN A 232 -1.50 27.84 -11.50
CA ASN A 232 -1.21 29.17 -10.96
C ASN A 232 -0.58 30.14 -12.00
N GLY A 233 -0.50 29.74 -13.27
CA GLY A 233 0.05 30.54 -14.37
C GLY A 233 1.57 30.48 -14.52
N ARG A 234 2.29 29.82 -13.60
CA ARG A 234 3.74 29.63 -13.73
C ARG A 234 4.07 28.53 -14.72
N SER A 235 5.24 28.62 -15.33
CA SER A 235 5.76 27.61 -16.25
C SER A 235 7.24 27.34 -15.98
N PHE A 236 7.64 26.09 -16.17
CA PHE A 236 9.02 25.62 -16.08
C PHE A 236 9.45 25.08 -17.44
N ARG A 237 10.73 25.26 -17.77
CA ARG A 237 11.33 24.73 -18.99
C ARG A 237 12.56 23.91 -18.65
N ALA A 238 12.68 22.73 -19.25
CA ALA A 238 13.76 21.79 -18.98
C ALA A 238 14.03 20.92 -20.20
N ASP A 239 15.18 20.25 -20.23
CA ASP A 239 15.51 19.30 -21.30
C ASP A 239 14.65 18.03 -21.22
N VAL A 240 14.25 17.63 -20.01
CA VAL A 240 13.48 16.42 -19.70
C VAL A 240 12.48 16.73 -18.59
N ALA A 241 11.30 16.11 -18.66
CA ALA A 241 10.33 16.04 -17.56
C ALA A 241 10.13 14.57 -17.14
N LEU A 242 10.04 14.34 -15.82
CA LEU A 242 9.66 13.06 -15.22
C LEU A 242 8.37 13.31 -14.43
N VAL A 243 7.35 12.49 -14.69
CA VAL A 243 6.04 12.54 -14.02
C VAL A 243 5.89 11.29 -13.16
#